data_AF-A0A3N5PRD4-F1
#
_entry.id   AF-A0A3N5PRD4-F1
#
_cell.length_a   1.000
_cell.length_b   1.000
_cell.length_c   1.000
_cell.angle_alpha   90.00
_cell.angle_beta   90.00
_cell.angle_gamma   90.00
#
_symmetry.space_group_name_H-M   'P 1'
#
loop_
_entity.id
_entity.type
_entity.pdbx_description
1 polymer ?
#
loop_
_entity_poly.entity_id
_entity_poly.type
_entity_poly.pdbx_seq_one_letter_code
_entity_poly.pdbx_strand_id
1 'polypeptide(L)'
;MAKITFMGAGSTIFAKNILGDSMCSPALCDSHIALYDIDATRLEESKLMLDTLNANTNEGRAKITAHLGVENRRKALKGADYVINAIQVGGYEPSTVIDFEVPKKYGLRQTIADTLGIGGIFRALRTIPVVLDFARDMEAVCPDA
;
A
#
# COMPACT_ATOMS: atom_id res chain seq x y z
N MET A 1 -15.33 -11.68 -10.80
CA MET A 1 -14.81 -10.32 -10.55
C MET A 1 -13.67 -10.48 -9.56
N ALA A 2 -12.43 -10.27 -10.01
CA ALA A 2 -11.27 -10.36 -9.14
C ALA A 2 -11.30 -9.23 -8.09
N LYS A 3 -10.81 -9.50 -6.87
CA LYS A 3 -10.63 -8.50 -5.83
C LYS A 3 -9.15 -8.24 -5.60
N ILE A 4 -8.74 -7.00 -5.85
CA ILE A 4 -7.37 -6.51 -5.64
C ILE A 4 -7.37 -5.65 -4.38
N THR A 5 -6.63 -6.06 -3.35
CA THR A 5 -6.44 -5.24 -2.15
C THR A 5 -5.09 -4.53 -2.22
N PHE A 6 -5.10 -3.21 -2.06
CA PHE A 6 -3.90 -2.38 -2.09
C PHE A 6 -3.59 -1.84 -0.69
N MET A 7 -2.53 -2.36 -0.09
CA MET A 7 -2.08 -2.04 1.26
C MET A 7 -1.08 -0.87 1.21
N GLY A 8 -1.39 0.23 1.91
CA GLY A 8 -0.62 1.48 1.79
C GLY A 8 -1.11 2.33 0.62
N ALA A 9 -2.43 2.39 0.42
CA ALA A 9 -3.06 3.08 -0.70
C ALA A 9 -2.79 4.59 -0.70
N GLY A 10 -2.41 5.19 0.43
CA GLY A 10 -1.97 6.57 0.54
C GLY A 10 -0.68 6.87 -0.22
N SER A 11 -0.01 5.86 -0.79
CA SER A 11 1.00 6.03 -1.83
C SER A 11 0.34 6.34 -3.18
N THR A 12 -0.26 7.53 -3.31
CA THR A 12 -1.15 7.93 -4.41
C THR A 12 -0.58 7.65 -5.80
N ILE A 13 0.72 7.87 -6.01
CA ILE A 13 1.37 7.63 -7.31
C ILE A 13 1.51 6.14 -7.62
N PHE A 14 1.90 5.33 -6.63
CA PHE A 14 1.97 3.87 -6.81
C PHE A 14 0.58 3.27 -7.00
N ALA A 15 -0.40 3.70 -6.20
CA ALA A 15 -1.79 3.30 -6.33
C ALA A 15 -2.32 3.65 -7.73
N LYS A 16 -2.09 4.88 -8.21
CA LYS A 16 -2.47 5.32 -9.56
C LYS A 16 -1.90 4.41 -10.64
N ASN A 17 -0.60 4.17 -10.61
CA ASN A 17 0.08 3.47 -11.70
C ASN A 17 -0.39 2.01 -11.77
N ILE A 18 -0.33 1.28 -10.65
CA ILE A 18 -0.65 -0.15 -10.65
C ILE A 18 -2.14 -0.40 -10.88
N LEU A 19 -3.01 0.36 -10.20
CA LEU A 19 -4.46 0.17 -10.32
C LEU A 19 -5.00 0.78 -11.61
N GLY A 20 -4.39 1.85 -12.11
CA GLY A 20 -4.69 2.40 -13.44
C GLY A 20 -4.37 1.40 -14.55
N ASP A 21 -3.20 0.76 -14.50
CA ASP A 21 -2.85 -0.30 -15.45
C ASP A 21 -3.83 -1.48 -15.36
N SER A 22 -4.28 -1.82 -14.13
CA SER A 22 -5.30 -2.85 -13.91
C SER A 22 -6.63 -2.49 -14.58
N MET A 23 -7.05 -1.22 -14.53
CA MET A 23 -8.26 -0.74 -15.21
C MET A 23 -8.15 -0.79 -16.73
N CYS A 24 -6.94 -0.63 -17.28
CA CYS A 24 -6.67 -0.73 -18.72
C CYS A 24 -6.52 -2.18 -19.21
N SER A 25 -6.43 -3.16 -18.31
CA SER A 25 -6.27 -4.57 -18.66
C SER A 25 -7.62 -5.28 -18.78
N PRO A 26 -7.95 -5.93 -19.91
CA PRO A 26 -9.24 -6.62 -20.08
C PRO A 26 -9.54 -7.65 -18.99
N ALA A 27 -8.52 -8.32 -18.45
CA ALA A 27 -8.67 -9.34 -17.42
C ALA A 27 -8.98 -8.78 -16.02
N LEU A 28 -8.73 -7.48 -15.78
CA LEU A 28 -8.83 -6.85 -14.46
C LEU A 28 -9.72 -5.60 -14.44
N CYS A 29 -10.20 -5.13 -15.59
CA CYS A 29 -10.91 -3.87 -15.72
C CYS A 29 -12.24 -3.79 -14.93
N ASP A 30 -12.85 -4.91 -14.59
CA ASP A 30 -14.07 -4.99 -13.77
C ASP A 30 -13.78 -5.28 -12.29
N SER A 31 -12.50 -5.31 -11.87
CA SER A 31 -12.11 -5.74 -10.52
C SER A 31 -12.72 -4.90 -9.40
N HIS A 32 -12.90 -5.53 -8.23
CA HIS A 32 -13.09 -4.83 -6.97
C HIS A 32 -11.73 -4.41 -6.42
N ILE A 33 -11.46 -3.11 -6.42
CA ILE A 33 -10.28 -2.49 -5.84
C ILE A 33 -10.57 -2.06 -4.39
N ALA A 34 -9.91 -2.70 -3.43
CA ALA A 34 -10.00 -2.38 -2.01
C ALA A 34 -8.74 -1.62 -1.56
N LEU A 35 -8.90 -0.32 -1.29
CA LEU A 35 -7.83 0.56 -0.82
C LEU A 35 -7.76 0.49 0.70
N TYR A 36 -6.57 0.22 1.23
CA TYR A 36 -6.32 0.21 2.67
C TYR A 36 -5.19 1.18 3.03
N ASP A 37 -5.43 2.04 4.01
CA ASP A 37 -4.40 2.86 4.63
C ASP A 37 -4.78 3.19 6.09
N ILE A 38 -3.80 3.65 6.87
CA ILE A 38 -4.01 4.15 8.23
C ILE A 38 -4.19 5.68 8.25
N ASP A 39 -3.80 6.38 7.18
CA ASP A 39 -3.98 7.81 7.01
C ASP A 39 -5.26 8.13 6.24
N ALA A 40 -6.21 8.79 6.90
CA ALA A 40 -7.52 9.11 6.33
C ALA A 40 -7.43 10.03 5.12
N THR A 41 -6.61 11.08 5.21
CA THR A 41 -6.48 12.10 4.17
C THR A 41 -5.87 11.49 2.92
N ARG A 42 -4.76 10.76 3.06
CA ARG A 42 -4.08 10.13 1.91
C ARG A 42 -4.93 9.04 1.26
N LEU A 43 -5.70 8.31 2.06
CA LEU A 43 -6.64 7.30 1.57
C LEU A 43 -7.77 7.95 0.75
N GLU A 44 -8.34 9.04 1.24
CA GLU A 44 -9.39 9.80 0.55
C GLU A 44 -8.87 10.39 -0.78
N GLU A 45 -7.69 11.02 -0.77
CA GLU A 45 -7.05 11.56 -1.97
C GLU A 45 -6.83 10.47 -3.03
N SER A 46 -6.34 9.31 -2.61
CA SER A 46 -6.10 8.17 -3.50
C SER A 46 -7.39 7.59 -4.05
N LYS A 47 -8.44 7.51 -3.23
CA LYS A 47 -9.77 7.09 -3.67
C LYS A 47 -10.34 8.06 -4.70
N LEU A 48 -10.32 9.37 -4.43
CA LEU A 48 -10.84 10.39 -5.34
C LEU A 48 -10.13 10.35 -6.71
N MET A 49 -8.80 10.23 -6.69
CA MET A 49 -7.99 10.10 -7.89
C MET A 49 -8.37 8.85 -8.70
N LEU A 50 -8.53 7.70 -8.05
CA LEU A 50 -8.88 6.44 -8.72
C LEU A 50 -10.34 6.41 -9.21
N ASP A 51 -11.28 7.00 -8.47
CA ASP A 51 -12.67 7.15 -8.91
C ASP A 51 -12.73 8.00 -10.20
N THR A 52 -11.96 9.11 -10.23
CA THR A 52 -11.85 9.97 -11.42
C THR A 52 -11.23 9.22 -12.60
N LEU A 53 -10.17 8.43 -12.35
CA LEU A 53 -9.53 7.63 -13.39
C LEU A 53 -10.48 6.56 -13.94
N ASN A 54 -11.17 5.83 -13.06
CA ASN A 54 -12.11 4.78 -13.42
C ASN A 54 -13.27 5.32 -14.27
N ALA A 55 -13.82 6.49 -13.91
CA ALA A 55 -14.88 7.15 -14.68
C ALA A 55 -14.40 7.58 -16.08
N ASN A 56 -13.22 8.17 -16.18
CA ASN A 56 -12.73 8.78 -17.43
C ASN A 56 -12.07 7.79 -18.39
N THR A 57 -11.52 6.68 -17.90
CA THR A 57 -10.69 5.77 -18.70
C THR A 57 -11.16 4.32 -18.72
N ASN A 58 -12.07 3.94 -17.82
CA ASN A 58 -12.52 2.56 -17.65
C ASN A 58 -14.05 2.42 -17.62
N GLU A 59 -14.77 3.46 -18.05
CA GLU A 59 -16.24 3.47 -18.12
C GLU A 59 -16.92 3.16 -16.76
N GLY A 60 -16.23 3.41 -15.65
CA GLY A 60 -16.74 3.14 -14.30
C GLY A 60 -16.85 1.65 -13.94
N ARG A 61 -16.23 0.73 -14.70
CA ARG A 61 -16.39 -0.73 -14.54
C ARG A 61 -15.82 -1.27 -13.23
N ALA A 62 -14.74 -0.69 -12.72
CA ALA A 62 -14.14 -1.16 -11.47
C ALA A 62 -14.95 -0.67 -10.27
N LYS A 63 -15.07 -1.52 -9.24
CA LYS A 63 -15.65 -1.13 -7.94
C LYS A 63 -14.54 -0.70 -7.00
N ILE A 64 -14.60 0.51 -6.44
CA ILE A 64 -13.53 1.04 -5.57
C ILE A 64 -14.05 1.31 -4.15
N THR A 65 -13.45 0.66 -3.16
CA THR A 65 -13.78 0.83 -1.73
C THR A 65 -12.56 1.25 -0.93
N ALA A 66 -12.74 2.09 0.09
CA ALA A 66 -11.69 2.51 1.01
C ALA A 66 -11.91 1.94 2.42
N HIS A 67 -10.83 1.53 3.07
CA HIS A 67 -10.81 0.90 4.40
C HIS A 67 -9.74 1.58 5.24
N LEU A 68 -10.17 2.45 6.16
CA LEU A 68 -9.29 3.21 7.04
C LEU A 68 -8.98 2.41 8.32
N GLY A 69 -7.70 2.40 8.73
CA GLY A 69 -7.32 1.96 10.07
C GLY A 69 -7.23 0.44 10.26
N VAL A 70 -6.40 0.01 11.21
CA VAL A 70 -6.09 -1.41 11.48
C VAL A 70 -7.35 -2.24 11.72
N GLU A 71 -8.37 -1.67 12.35
CA GLU A 71 -9.66 -2.30 12.62
C GLU A 71 -10.43 -2.70 11.36
N ASN A 72 -10.18 -2.04 10.23
CA ASN A 72 -10.81 -2.36 8.94
C ASN A 72 -9.89 -3.14 8.00
N ARG A 73 -8.64 -3.44 8.39
CA ARG A 73 -7.67 -4.16 7.57
C ARG A 73 -8.20 -5.53 7.09
N ARG A 74 -8.78 -6.31 8.00
CA ARG A 74 -9.39 -7.61 7.66
C ARG A 74 -10.56 -7.47 6.69
N LYS A 75 -11.33 -6.36 6.77
CA LYS A 75 -12.42 -6.11 5.82
C LYS A 75 -11.89 -5.78 4.42
N ALA A 76 -10.79 -5.04 4.35
CA ALA A 76 -10.09 -4.77 3.10
C ALA A 76 -9.61 -6.09 2.46
N LEU A 77 -8.92 -6.93 3.24
CA LEU A 77 -8.33 -8.20 2.78
C LEU A 77 -9.35 -9.30 2.48
N LYS A 78 -10.51 -9.32 3.14
CA LYS A 78 -11.46 -10.46 3.07
C LYS A 78 -11.82 -10.84 1.63
N GLY A 79 -11.49 -12.06 1.23
CA GLY A 79 -11.75 -12.58 -0.12
C GLY A 79 -11.01 -11.85 -1.24
N ALA A 80 -9.84 -11.26 -0.96
CA ALA A 80 -8.95 -10.78 -2.00
C ALA A 80 -8.44 -11.96 -2.84
N ASP A 81 -8.27 -11.75 -4.14
CA ASP A 81 -7.55 -12.67 -5.04
C ASP A 81 -6.09 -12.20 -5.26
N TYR A 82 -5.83 -10.91 -5.02
CA TYR A 82 -4.50 -10.32 -5.09
C TYR A 82 -4.31 -9.31 -3.96
N VAL A 83 -3.13 -9.31 -3.32
CA VAL A 83 -2.74 -8.32 -2.32
C VAL A 83 -1.45 -7.63 -2.75
N ILE A 84 -1.52 -6.32 -3.00
CA ILE A 84 -0.37 -5.48 -3.33
C ILE A 84 0.05 -4.74 -2.07
N ASN A 85 1.30 -4.92 -1.64
CA ASN A 85 1.83 -4.23 -0.47
C ASN A 85 2.81 -3.12 -0.86
N ALA A 86 2.43 -1.88 -0.59
CA ALA A 86 3.22 -0.68 -0.89
C ALA A 86 3.42 0.22 0.36
N ILE A 87 3.37 -0.37 1.56
CA ILE A 87 3.53 0.41 2.79
C ILE A 87 4.95 0.97 2.97
N GLN A 88 5.02 2.15 3.59
CA GLN A 88 6.25 2.73 4.12
C GLN A 88 6.04 3.06 5.60
N VAL A 89 6.38 2.12 6.49
CA VAL A 89 6.15 2.26 7.92
C VAL A 89 6.93 3.44 8.47
N GLY A 90 6.20 4.42 9.02
CA GLY A 90 6.74 5.64 9.60
C GLY A 90 7.16 6.72 8.61
N GLY A 91 6.81 6.56 7.32
CA GLY A 91 6.88 7.61 6.30
C GLY A 91 8.28 8.14 5.97
N TYR A 92 8.30 9.24 5.22
CA TYR A 92 9.52 9.98 4.95
C TYR A 92 10.04 10.65 6.23
N GLU A 93 9.19 11.47 6.85
CA GLU A 93 9.43 12.05 8.16
C GLU A 93 8.51 11.38 9.21
N PRO A 94 9.05 10.88 10.33
CA PRO A 94 10.45 10.98 10.75
C PRO A 94 11.35 9.84 10.22
N SER A 95 10.81 8.73 9.75
CA SER A 95 11.58 7.47 9.70
C SER A 95 12.70 7.45 8.67
N THR A 96 12.41 7.86 7.42
CA THR A 96 13.45 7.89 6.38
C THR A 96 14.52 8.92 6.73
N VAL A 97 14.14 10.05 7.33
CA VAL A 97 15.10 11.05 7.83
C VAL A 97 15.97 10.49 8.96
N ILE A 98 15.40 9.73 9.90
CA ILE A 98 16.17 9.04 10.96
C ILE A 98 17.18 8.06 10.36
N ASP A 99 16.77 7.31 9.33
CA ASP A 99 17.63 6.35 8.63
C ASP A 99 18.88 7.02 8.01
N PHE A 100 18.82 8.31 7.70
CA PHE A 100 19.96 9.11 7.26
C PHE A 100 20.73 9.78 8.39
N GLU A 101 20.02 10.46 9.29
CA GLU A 101 20.64 11.35 10.27
C GLU A 101 21.32 10.59 11.40
N VAL A 102 20.83 9.41 11.79
CA VAL A 102 21.50 8.59 12.82
C VAL A 102 22.86 8.08 12.32
N PRO A 103 22.98 7.37 11.19
CA PRO A 103 24.28 6.89 10.71
C PRO A 103 25.28 8.03 10.44
N LYS A 104 24.79 9.17 9.94
CA LYS A 104 25.60 10.37 9.68
C LYS A 104 26.31 10.90 10.92
N LYS A 105 25.69 10.83 12.10
CA LYS A 105 26.31 11.20 13.39
C LYS A 105 27.53 10.34 13.74
N TYR A 106 27.60 9.12 13.20
CA TYR A 106 28.70 8.18 13.38
C TYR A 106 29.66 8.13 12.18
N GLY A 107 29.65 9.15 11.32
CA GLY A 107 30.55 9.27 10.18
C GLY A 107 30.12 8.50 8.93
N LEU A 108 28.96 7.83 8.96
CA LEU A 108 28.46 7.05 7.83
C LEU A 108 27.41 7.84 7.05
N ARG A 109 27.81 8.41 5.91
CA ARG A 109 26.89 9.07 4.96
C ARG A 109 26.43 8.04 3.93
N GLN A 110 25.13 7.95 3.73
CA GLN A 110 24.51 7.01 2.79
C GLN A 110 23.63 7.79 1.81
N THR A 111 23.57 7.33 0.56
CA THR A 111 22.43 7.60 -0.33
C THR A 111 21.20 6.86 0.20
N ILE A 112 20.03 6.93 -0.47
CA ILE A 112 18.84 6.15 -0.04
C ILE A 112 19.26 4.69 0.21
N ALA A 113 19.29 4.34 1.49
CA ALA A 113 19.79 3.07 2.02
C ALA A 113 18.70 2.44 2.88
N ASP A 114 17.44 2.64 2.49
CA ASP A 114 16.27 2.04 3.10
C ASP A 114 16.14 0.53 2.80
N THR A 115 17.00 -0.01 1.92
CA THR A 115 17.04 -1.42 1.51
C THR A 115 18.33 -2.15 1.90
N LEU A 116 19.42 -1.42 2.16
CA LEU A 116 20.76 -1.96 2.41
C LEU A 116 21.44 -1.21 3.56
N GLY A 117 22.43 -1.84 4.21
CA GLY A 117 23.17 -1.21 5.31
C GLY A 117 22.30 -0.92 6.54
N ILE A 118 22.75 0.02 7.39
CA ILE A 118 22.08 0.28 8.68
C ILE A 118 20.70 0.94 8.53
N GLY A 119 20.48 1.78 7.51
CA GLY A 119 19.15 2.32 7.20
C GLY A 119 18.16 1.22 6.83
N GLY A 120 18.61 0.22 6.06
CA GLY A 120 17.81 -0.94 5.68
C GLY A 120 17.45 -1.79 6.89
N ILE A 121 18.39 -1.97 7.82
CA ILE A 121 18.13 -2.66 9.11
C ILE A 121 17.07 -1.90 9.92
N PHE A 122 17.17 -0.57 10.03
CA PHE A 122 16.18 0.23 10.75
C PHE A 122 14.78 0.10 10.11
N ARG A 123 14.68 0.18 8.79
CA ARG A 123 13.41 -0.03 8.08
C ARG A 123 12.87 -1.44 8.27
N ALA A 124 13.73 -2.46 8.21
CA ALA A 124 13.34 -3.86 8.41
C ALA A 124 12.73 -4.06 9.81
N LEU A 125 13.39 -3.56 10.85
CA LEU A 125 12.91 -3.64 12.23
C LEU A 125 11.53 -2.98 12.42
N ARG A 126 11.24 -1.89 11.71
CA ARG A 126 9.92 -1.23 11.75
C ARG A 126 8.87 -1.94 10.90
N THR A 127 9.28 -2.52 9.76
CA THR A 127 8.35 -2.97 8.71
C THR A 127 7.98 -4.45 8.84
N ILE A 128 8.92 -5.32 9.22
CA ILE A 128 8.70 -6.77 9.34
C ILE A 128 7.48 -7.09 10.24
N PRO A 129 7.31 -6.49 11.44
CA PRO A 129 6.16 -6.80 12.28
C PRO A 129 4.82 -6.49 11.60
N VAL A 130 4.73 -5.37 10.88
CA VAL A 130 3.52 -4.96 10.16
C VAL A 130 3.19 -5.93 9.02
N VAL A 131 4.21 -6.35 8.26
CA VAL A 131 4.03 -7.32 7.16
C VAL A 131 3.63 -8.70 7.69
N LEU A 132 4.19 -9.13 8.83
CA LEU A 132 3.76 -10.37 9.49
C LEU A 132 2.30 -10.30 9.95
N ASP A 133 1.84 -9.16 10.46
CA ASP A 133 0.44 -8.97 10.80
C ASP A 133 -0.48 -9.01 9.57
N PHE A 134 -0.03 -8.49 8.43
CA PHE A 134 -0.76 -8.63 7.16
C PHE A 134 -0.85 -10.10 6.75
N ALA A 135 0.26 -10.84 6.81
CA ALA A 135 0.29 -12.27 6.46
C ALA A 135 -0.68 -13.08 7.32
N ARG A 136 -0.70 -12.87 8.64
CA ARG A 136 -1.65 -13.53 9.56
C ARG A 136 -3.11 -13.20 9.25
N ASP A 137 -3.39 -11.94 8.90
CA ASP A 137 -4.73 -11.56 8.48
C ASP A 137 -5.09 -12.22 7.14
N MET A 138 -4.18 -12.26 6.18
CA MET A 138 -4.36 -12.91 4.88
C MET A 138 -4.66 -14.41 5.03
N GLU A 139 -3.86 -15.14 5.81
CA GLU A 139 -4.09 -16.56 6.13
C GLU A 139 -5.51 -16.81 6.67
N ALA A 140 -6.08 -15.85 7.42
CA ALA A 140 -7.38 -15.99 8.04
C ALA A 140 -8.56 -15.55 7.18
N VAL A 141 -8.39 -14.62 6.22
CA VAL A 141 -9.52 -14.02 5.47
C VAL A 141 -9.41 -14.08 3.95
N CYS A 142 -8.24 -14.39 3.41
CA CYS A 142 -7.98 -14.59 1.99
C CYS A 142 -6.77 -15.53 1.79
N PRO A 143 -6.87 -16.81 2.21
CA PRO A 143 -5.74 -17.76 2.19
C PRO A 143 -5.29 -18.15 0.77
N ASP A 144 -6.14 -17.95 -0.23
CA ASP A 144 -5.88 -18.28 -1.64
C ASP A 144 -5.39 -17.07 -2.46
N ALA A 145 -5.15 -15.93 -1.80
CA ALA A 145 -4.66 -14.70 -2.42
C ALA A 145 -3.15 -14.71 -2.69
#